data_AF-A0A1G9VPI8-F1
#
_entry.id   AF-A0A1G9VPI8-F1
#
_cell.length_a   1.000
_cell.length_b   1.000
_cell.length_c   1.000
_cell.angle_alpha   90.00
_cell.angle_beta   90.00
_cell.angle_gamma   90.00
#
_symmetry.space_group_name_H-M   'P 1'
#
loop_
_entity.id
_entity.type
_entity.pdbx_description
1 polymer ?
#
loop_
_entity_poly.entity_id
_entity_poly.type
_entity_poly.pdbx_seq_one_letter_code
_entity_poly.pdbx_strand_id
1 'polypeptide(L)'
;ADDLLSVAADKAFHNWITKYEFYALGVEPLILQRGSRPLTLGHNALIRAKGYSQRWMAETSYSTTKRSLGDAVRALGWYRQFREIVLMFAISNIEPLCEPL
;
A
#
# COMPACT_ATOMS: atom_id res chain seq x y z
N ALA A 1 -5.66 -18.25 -1.10
CA ALA A 1 -5.50 -16.81 -1.35
C ALA A 1 -4.88 -16.26 -0.08
N ASP A 2 -3.92 -15.36 -0.20
CA ASP A 2 -3.25 -14.77 0.97
C ASP A 2 -4.28 -13.90 1.72
N ASP A 3 -4.54 -14.22 2.99
CA ASP A 3 -5.49 -13.45 3.80
C ASP A 3 -4.83 -12.12 4.20
N LEU A 4 -5.47 -11.01 3.87
CA LEU A 4 -4.93 -9.68 4.16
C LEU A 4 -4.95 -9.42 5.68
N LEU A 5 -3.81 -9.58 6.35
CA LEU A 5 -3.74 -9.44 7.82
C LEU A 5 -3.72 -7.98 8.29
N SER A 6 -3.11 -7.08 7.51
CA SER A 6 -2.98 -5.66 7.90
C SER A 6 -2.88 -4.73 6.69
N VAL A 7 -3.21 -3.45 6.88
CA VAL A 7 -3.17 -2.43 5.82
C VAL A 7 -2.52 -1.13 6.28
N ALA A 8 -1.53 -0.65 5.50
CA ALA A 8 -0.81 0.60 5.73
C ALA A 8 -1.13 1.67 4.65
N ALA A 9 -2.31 2.29 4.70
CA ALA A 9 -2.74 3.37 3.78
C ALA A 9 -3.11 4.73 4.45
N ASP A 10 -2.66 5.87 3.89
CA ASP A 10 -2.94 7.22 4.44
C ASP A 10 -4.33 7.72 4.04
N LYS A 11 -4.49 7.99 2.74
CA LYS A 11 -5.50 8.92 2.23
C LYS A 11 -6.76 8.12 1.91
N ALA A 12 -7.91 8.62 2.36
CA ALA A 12 -9.22 7.94 2.39
C ALA A 12 -9.44 6.93 3.54
N PHE A 13 -8.41 6.56 4.31
CA PHE A 13 -8.53 5.63 5.45
C PHE A 13 -8.79 6.33 6.80
N HIS A 14 -9.09 7.63 6.77
CA HIS A 14 -9.38 8.44 7.95
C HIS A 14 -10.87 8.42 8.36
N ASN A 15 -11.74 7.82 7.54
CA ASN A 15 -13.16 7.69 7.88
C ASN A 15 -13.37 6.54 8.87
N TRP A 16 -14.10 6.80 9.95
CA TRP A 16 -14.45 5.81 10.96
C TRP A 16 -15.22 4.61 10.39
N ILE A 17 -16.03 4.84 9.35
CA ILE A 17 -16.79 3.79 8.64
C ILE A 17 -15.83 2.77 8.02
N THR A 18 -14.83 3.26 7.28
CA THR A 18 -13.82 2.42 6.61
C THR A 18 -12.98 1.62 7.61
N LYS A 19 -12.69 2.21 8.79
CA LYS A 19 -11.94 1.50 9.84
C LYS A 19 -12.72 0.32 10.43
N TYR A 20 -14.02 0.49 10.62
CA TYR A 20 -14.90 -0.55 11.17
C TYR A 20 -15.02 -1.73 10.20
N GLU A 21 -15.13 -1.46 8.90
CA GLU A 21 -15.17 -2.50 7.86
C GLU A 21 -13.92 -3.40 7.89
N PHE A 22 -12.72 -2.82 8.08
CA PHE A 22 -11.50 -3.62 8.21
C PHE A 22 -11.49 -4.50 9.45
N TYR A 23 -11.90 -3.96 10.60
CA TYR A 23 -12.02 -4.75 11.81
C TYR A 23 -13.05 -5.88 11.67
N ALA A 24 -14.16 -5.64 10.98
CA ALA A 24 -15.16 -6.68 10.68
C ALA A 24 -14.62 -7.78 9.77
N LEU A 25 -13.66 -7.45 8.90
CA LEU A 25 -12.96 -8.40 8.03
C LEU A 25 -11.72 -9.04 8.69
N GLY A 26 -11.44 -8.74 9.97
CA GLY A 26 -10.24 -9.24 10.66
C GLY A 26 -8.92 -8.62 10.19
N VAL A 27 -8.98 -7.53 9.41
CA VAL A 27 -7.82 -6.81 8.88
C VAL A 27 -7.42 -5.70 9.85
N GLU A 28 -6.15 -5.63 10.25
CA GLU A 28 -5.67 -4.55 11.13
C GLU A 28 -5.24 -3.31 10.32
N PRO A 29 -5.95 -2.16 10.42
CA PRO A 29 -5.49 -0.92 9.83
C PRO A 29 -4.34 -0.34 10.68
N LEU A 30 -3.18 -0.15 10.05
CA LEU A 30 -1.96 0.35 10.69
C LEU A 30 -1.91 1.88 10.81
N ILE A 31 -2.89 2.62 10.28
CA ILE A 31 -2.97 4.08 10.46
C ILE A 31 -3.90 4.38 11.62
N LEU A 32 -3.53 5.33 12.50
CA LEU A 32 -4.53 6.27 13.00
C LEU A 32 -3.99 7.57 13.60
N GLN A 33 -4.73 8.62 13.22
CA GLN A 33 -4.86 9.95 13.81
C GLN A 33 -3.87 10.99 13.29
N ARG A 34 -4.39 11.87 12.44
CA ARG A 34 -3.72 13.11 12.03
C ARG A 34 -3.69 14.05 13.22
N GLY A 35 -2.51 14.54 13.61
CA GLY A 35 -2.36 15.53 14.66
C GLY A 35 -1.02 15.44 15.38
N SER A 36 -0.73 16.45 16.20
CA SER A 36 0.49 16.57 16.99
C SER A 36 0.23 16.48 18.50
N ARG A 37 -0.99 16.07 18.91
CA ARG A 37 -1.33 15.90 20.33
C ARG A 37 -0.52 14.75 20.95
N PRO A 38 -0.19 14.78 22.26
CA PRO A 38 0.58 13.72 22.92
C PRO A 38 -0.01 12.32 22.73
N LEU A 39 -1.34 12.20 22.82
CA LEU A 39 -2.09 10.96 22.58
C LEU A 39 -1.90 10.42 21.15
N THR A 40 -1.89 11.33 20.17
CA THR A 40 -1.65 11.01 18.75
C THR A 40 -0.21 10.59 18.53
N LEU A 41 0.75 11.22 19.21
CA LEU A 41 2.16 10.89 19.11
C LEU A 41 2.46 9.49 19.69
N GLY A 42 1.84 9.14 20.82
CA GLY A 42 1.91 7.80 21.39
C GLY A 42 1.31 6.72 20.48
N HIS A 43 0.16 6.99 19.86
CA HIS A 43 -0.42 6.09 18.85
C HIS A 43 0.50 5.89 17.64
N ASN A 44 1.07 6.98 17.10
CA ASN A 44 1.98 6.93 15.96
C ASN A 44 3.28 6.16 16.26
N ALA A 45 3.76 6.19 17.51
CA ALA A 45 4.91 5.40 17.94
C ALA A 45 4.61 3.89 17.93
N LEU A 46 3.46 3.47 18.47
CA LEU A 46 3.02 2.07 18.45
C LEU A 46 2.81 1.56 17.02
N ILE A 47 2.25 2.40 16.15
CA ILE A 47 2.03 2.12 14.74
C ILE A 47 3.35 1.87 14.00
N ARG A 48 4.37 2.69 14.26
CA ARG A 48 5.71 2.51 13.67
C ARG A 48 6.29 1.14 14.05
N ALA A 49 6.06 0.69 15.27
CA ALA A 49 6.46 -0.64 15.72
C ALA A 49 5.67 -1.77 15.01
N LYS A 50 4.42 -1.51 14.60
CA LYS A 50 3.56 -2.45 13.85
C LYS A 50 3.78 -2.47 12.33
N GLY A 51 4.92 -1.97 11.85
CA GLY A 51 5.30 -2.09 10.44
C GLY A 51 4.80 -0.97 9.53
N TYR A 52 4.21 0.11 10.03
CA TYR A 52 3.88 1.28 9.18
C TYR A 52 5.11 1.88 8.49
N SER A 53 6.29 1.72 9.08
CA SER A 53 7.58 2.07 8.47
C SER A 53 7.90 1.29 7.20
N GLN A 54 7.10 0.28 6.80
CA GLN A 54 7.30 -0.49 5.57
C GLN A 54 6.55 0.10 4.36
N ARG A 55 5.67 1.08 4.58
CA ARG A 55 4.87 1.71 3.53
C ARG A 55 5.70 2.28 2.38
N TRP A 56 6.85 2.88 2.69
CA TRP A 56 7.72 3.49 1.67
C TRP A 56 8.15 2.47 0.61
N MET A 57 8.17 1.17 0.91
CA MET A 57 8.48 0.14 -0.07
C MET A 57 7.42 0.08 -1.18
N ALA A 58 6.14 0.11 -0.82
CA ALA A 58 5.04 0.15 -1.78
C ALA A 58 5.05 1.46 -2.59
N GLU A 59 5.28 2.60 -1.93
CA GLU A 59 5.39 3.90 -2.62
C GLU A 59 6.58 3.96 -3.58
N THR A 60 7.71 3.37 -3.19
CA THR A 60 8.92 3.29 -4.03
C THR A 60 8.65 2.44 -5.25
N SER A 61 8.13 1.22 -5.07
CA SER A 61 7.74 0.32 -6.17
C SER A 61 6.76 1.00 -7.13
N TYR A 62 5.76 1.70 -6.59
CA TYR A 62 4.79 2.47 -7.37
C TYR A 62 5.44 3.61 -8.16
N SER A 63 6.35 4.34 -7.53
CA SER A 63 7.02 5.47 -8.15
C SER A 63 8.05 5.05 -9.20
N THR A 64 8.79 3.96 -8.98
CA THR A 64 9.77 3.44 -9.95
C THR A 64 9.06 2.92 -11.18
N THR A 65 8.07 2.05 -11.00
CA THR A 65 7.28 1.46 -12.09
C THR A 65 6.58 2.52 -12.94
N LYS A 66 6.03 3.57 -12.33
CA LYS A 66 5.43 4.68 -13.08
C LYS A 66 6.44 5.50 -13.87
N ARG A 67 7.65 5.71 -13.34
CA ARG A 67 8.70 6.46 -14.06
C ARG A 67 9.28 5.65 -15.22
N SER A 68 9.37 4.33 -15.08
CA SER A 68 9.89 3.45 -16.14
C SER A 68 8.86 3.19 -17.23
N LEU A 69 7.62 2.85 -16.87
CA LEU A 69 6.58 2.43 -17.81
C LEU A 69 5.63 3.55 -18.24
N GLY A 70 5.65 4.70 -17.55
CA GLY A 70 4.93 5.91 -17.96
C GLY A 70 3.44 5.69 -18.16
N ASP A 71 2.95 6.07 -19.36
CA ASP A 71 1.53 5.96 -19.72
C ASP A 71 1.03 4.51 -19.84
N ALA A 72 1.92 3.51 -19.94
CA ALA A 72 1.51 2.10 -19.98
C ALA A 72 0.86 1.62 -18.67
N VAL A 73 1.12 2.32 -17.56
CA VAL A 73 0.51 2.03 -16.24
C VAL A 73 -0.87 2.70 -16.10
N ARG A 74 -1.39 3.36 -17.15
CA ARG A 74 -2.71 4.01 -17.12
C ARG A 74 -3.75 3.07 -17.74
N ALA A 75 -4.67 2.58 -16.89
CA ALA A 75 -5.87 1.92 -17.37
C ALA A 75 -6.91 2.97 -17.79
N LEU A 76 -7.32 2.92 -19.06
CA LEU A 76 -8.49 3.63 -19.60
C LEU A 76 -9.80 2.85 -19.36
N GLY A 77 -9.72 1.59 -18.97
CA GLY A 77 -10.85 0.70 -18.69
C GLY A 77 -10.50 -0.41 -17.70
N TRP A 78 -11.50 -0.99 -17.04
CA TRP A 78 -11.28 -1.96 -15.94
C TRP A 78 -10.91 -3.36 -16.42
N TYR A 79 -11.56 -3.83 -17.50
CA TYR A 79 -11.43 -5.20 -17.96
C TYR A 79 -10.11 -5.40 -18.72
N ARG A 80 -9.36 -6.44 -18.36
CA ARG A 80 -8.01 -6.82 -18.86
C ARG A 80 -6.88 -5.86 -18.49
N GLN A 81 -7.05 -4.55 -18.60
CA GLN A 81 -5.99 -3.58 -18.31
C GLN A 81 -5.55 -3.61 -16.84
N PHE A 82 -6.45 -3.91 -15.91
CA PHE A 82 -6.07 -4.11 -14.50
C PHE A 82 -5.06 -5.26 -14.33
N ARG A 83 -5.26 -6.39 -15.01
CA ARG A 83 -4.32 -7.52 -14.93
C ARG A 83 -2.97 -7.17 -15.54
N GLU A 84 -2.96 -6.43 -16.65
CA GLU A 84 -1.73 -5.95 -17.28
C GLU A 84 -0.93 -5.07 -16.33
N ILE A 85 -1.58 -4.12 -15.66
CA ILE A 85 -0.93 -3.27 -14.65
C ILE A 85 -0.37 -4.12 -13.49
N VAL A 86 -1.14 -5.08 -12.98
CA VAL A 86 -0.67 -5.96 -11.90
C VAL A 86 0.56 -6.76 -12.34
N LEU A 87 0.58 -7.28 -13.57
CA LEU A 87 1.73 -8.02 -14.11
C LEU A 87 2.96 -7.11 -14.30
N MET A 88 2.78 -5.88 -14.77
CA MET A 88 3.87 -4.90 -14.88
C MET A 88 4.54 -4.66 -13.52
N PHE A 89 3.72 -4.46 -12.47
CA PHE A 89 4.23 -4.33 -11.10
C PHE A 89 4.94 -5.58 -10.61
N ALA A 90 4.41 -6.76 -10.88
CA ALA A 90 5.07 -8.01 -10.49
C ALA A 90 6.44 -8.14 -11.16
N ILE A 91 6.53 -7.90 -12.47
CA ILE A 91 7.78 -7.97 -13.23
C ILE A 91 8.79 -6.95 -12.72
N SER A 92 8.40 -5.69 -12.56
CA SER A 92 9.32 -4.63 -12.09
C SER A 92 9.89 -4.89 -10.68
N ASN A 93 9.22 -5.66 -9.84
CA ASN A 93 9.75 -6.05 -8.53
C ASN A 93 10.64 -7.32 -8.58
N ILE A 94 10.45 -8.20 -9.56
CA ILE A 94 11.22 -9.45 -9.70
C ILE A 94 12.47 -9.25 -10.55
N GLU A 95 12.40 -8.41 -11.59
CA GLU A 95 13.49 -8.17 -12.54
C GLU A 95 14.83 -7.80 -11.86
N PRO A 96 14.89 -6.93 -10.83
CA PRO A 96 16.14 -6.66 -10.12
C PRO A 96 16.70 -7.83 -9.30
N LEU A 97 15.89 -8.86 -9.04
CA LEU A 97 16.28 -10.07 -8.30
C LEU A 97 16.82 -11.16 -9.23
N CYS A 98 16.63 -11.03 -10.55
CA CYS A 98 17.16 -11.96 -11.53
C CYS A 98 18.61 -11.61 -11.88
N GLU A 99 19.48 -12.62 -12.01
CA GLU A 99 20.83 -12.39 -12.53
C GLU A 99 20.76 -12.03 -14.03
N PRO A 100 21.55 -11.05 -14.50
CA PRO A 100 21.65 -10.74 -15.92
C PRO A 100 22.25 -11.94 -16.66
N LEU A 101 21.58 -12.35 -17.76
CA LEU A 101 22.01 -13.42 -18.66
C LEU A 101 23.30 -13.06 -19.41
#